data_AF-A0A1H7ZED9-F1
#
_entry.id   AF-A0A1H7ZED9-F1
#
_cell.length_a   1.000
_cell.length_b   1.000
_cell.length_c   1.000
_cell.angle_alpha   90.00
_cell.angle_beta   90.00
_cell.angle_gamma   90.00
#
_symmetry.space_group_name_H-M   'P 1'
#
loop_
_entity.id
_entity.type
_entity.pdbx_description
1 polymer ?
#
loop_
_entity_poly.entity_id
_entity_poly.type
_entity_poly.pdbx_seq_one_letter_code
_entity_poly.pdbx_strand_id
1 'polypeptide(L)'
;MVMTTQEMIRQIAEYFKTQPVLKVWIFGSFSRGEEREDSDVDLLILPDRSQHFSLFTLSGMYEDLKNLLGRDVDLITDGGLMPFARESADRDKILIYERAA
;
A
#
# COMPACT_ATOMS: atom_id res chain seq x y z
N MET A 1 -14.52 -17.40 -1.46
CA MET A 1 -13.79 -17.49 -0.18
C MET A 1 -13.24 -16.09 0.08
N VAL A 2 -13.68 -15.42 1.14
CA VAL A 2 -13.23 -14.05 1.45
C VAL A 2 -11.78 -14.12 1.91
N MET A 3 -10.91 -13.34 1.27
CA MET A 3 -9.50 -13.24 1.63
C MET A 3 -9.36 -12.54 2.99
N THR A 4 -8.55 -13.08 3.89
CA THR A 4 -8.34 -12.47 5.21
C THR A 4 -7.36 -11.32 5.12
N THR A 5 -7.43 -10.37 6.06
CA THR A 5 -6.49 -9.24 6.15
C THR A 5 -5.04 -9.70 6.23
N GLN A 6 -4.76 -10.80 6.93
CA GLN A 6 -3.40 -11.33 7.05
C GLN A 6 -2.88 -11.94 5.74
N GLU A 7 -3.74 -12.64 4.99
CA GLU A 7 -3.38 -13.16 3.66
C GLU A 7 -3.14 -12.00 2.67
N MET A 8 -3.94 -10.95 2.75
CA MET A 8 -3.76 -9.72 1.99
C MET A 8 -2.43 -9.04 2.24
N ILE A 9 -2.10 -8.81 3.50
CA ILE A 9 -0.82 -8.22 3.90
C ILE A 9 0.35 -9.04 3.34
N ARG A 10 0.26 -10.38 3.40
CA ARG A 10 1.28 -11.28 2.87
C ARG A 10 1.43 -11.15 1.36
N GLN A 11 0.33 -11.13 0.60
CA GLN A 11 0.38 -11.00 -0.86
C GLN A 11 0.95 -9.65 -1.30
N ILE A 12 0.55 -8.57 -0.62
CA ILE A 12 1.09 -7.23 -0.87
C ILE A 12 2.59 -7.20 -0.59
N ALA A 13 3.03 -7.74 0.55
CA ALA A 13 4.44 -7.78 0.89
C ALA A 13 5.27 -8.61 -0.11
N GLU A 14 4.71 -9.71 -0.64
CA GLU A 14 5.37 -10.50 -1.68
C GLU A 14 5.48 -9.73 -3.00
N TYR A 15 4.41 -9.05 -3.41
CA TYR A 15 4.39 -8.22 -4.62
C TYR A 15 5.48 -7.16 -4.61
N PHE A 16 5.63 -6.44 -3.48
CA PHE A 16 6.58 -5.32 -3.40
C PHE A 16 8.07 -5.73 -3.36
N LYS A 17 8.39 -7.02 -3.22
CA LYS A 17 9.78 -7.50 -3.30
C LYS A 17 10.45 -7.23 -4.65
N THR A 18 9.66 -7.17 -5.72
CA THR A 18 10.16 -6.98 -7.09
C THR A 18 9.95 -5.55 -7.60
N GLN A 19 9.41 -4.66 -6.77
CA GLN A 19 9.07 -3.29 -7.15
C GLN A 19 10.13 -2.29 -6.67
N PRO A 20 10.29 -1.12 -7.33
CA PRO A 20 11.21 -0.06 -6.91
C PRO A 20 10.66 0.73 -5.71
N VAL A 21 10.34 0.03 -4.63
CA VAL A 21 9.76 0.56 -3.39
C VAL A 21 10.61 0.13 -2.20
N LEU A 22 10.88 1.07 -1.29
CA LEU A 22 11.68 0.84 -0.09
C LEU A 22 10.83 0.33 1.07
N LYS A 23 9.65 0.93 1.26
CA LYS A 23 8.75 0.64 2.37
C LYS A 23 7.31 0.75 1.93
N VAL A 24 6.45 -0.07 2.52
CA VAL A 24 5.00 -0.04 2.31
C VAL A 24 4.32 -0.12 3.66
N TRP A 25 3.36 0.77 3.87
CA TRP A 25 2.46 0.73 5.01
C TRP A 25 1.03 0.58 4.55
N ILE A 26 0.24 -0.17 5.30
CA ILE A 26 -1.22 -0.17 5.21
C ILE A 26 -1.77 0.82 6.24
N PHE A 27 -2.79 1.59 5.86
CA PHE A 27 -3.47 2.53 6.76
C PHE A 27 -4.97 2.54 6.49
N GLY A 28 -5.69 3.49 7.10
CA GLY A 28 -7.12 3.66 6.83
C GLY A 28 -8.00 2.65 7.58
N SER A 29 -9.08 2.21 6.94
CA SER A 29 -10.09 1.32 7.55
C SER A 29 -9.47 -0.02 7.99
N PHE A 30 -8.54 -0.55 7.20
CA PHE A 30 -7.83 -1.80 7.47
C PHE A 30 -6.85 -1.72 8.65
N SER A 31 -6.33 -0.54 9.01
CA SER A 31 -5.50 -0.42 10.20
C SER A 31 -6.32 -0.20 11.48
N ARG A 32 -7.55 0.30 11.37
CA ARG A 32 -8.47 0.53 12.51
C ARG A 32 -9.41 -0.63 12.79
N GLY A 33 -9.45 -1.66 11.95
CA GLY A 33 -10.40 -2.79 12.08
C GLY A 33 -11.84 -2.39 11.74
N GLU A 34 -12.00 -1.33 10.94
CA GLU A 34 -13.30 -0.77 10.51
C GLU A 34 -13.59 -1.12 9.05
N GLU A 35 -12.83 -2.03 8.45
CA GLU A 35 -12.98 -2.42 7.07
C GLU A 35 -14.33 -3.09 6.81
N ARG A 36 -14.95 -2.71 5.69
CA ARG A 36 -16.14 -3.35 5.14
C ARG A 36 -15.75 -4.19 3.93
N GLU A 37 -16.66 -5.06 3.48
CA GLU A 37 -16.40 -5.92 2.31
C GLU A 37 -16.10 -5.13 1.03
N ASP A 38 -16.57 -3.89 0.94
CA ASP A 38 -16.40 -2.93 -0.15
C ASP A 38 -15.30 -1.90 0.10
N SER A 39 -14.51 -2.03 1.16
CA SER A 39 -13.45 -1.06 1.49
C SER A 39 -12.23 -1.21 0.59
N ASP A 40 -11.77 -0.06 0.08
CA ASP A 40 -10.51 0.08 -0.65
C ASP A 40 -9.31 -0.19 0.27
N VAL A 41 -8.23 -0.70 -0.31
CA VAL A 41 -6.99 -0.96 0.42
C VAL A 41 -6.07 0.26 0.32
N ASP A 42 -5.98 1.04 1.40
CA ASP A 42 -5.13 2.23 1.46
C ASP A 42 -3.66 1.87 1.75
N LEU A 43 -2.77 2.16 0.79
CA LEU A 43 -1.34 1.84 0.85
C LEU A 43 -0.49 3.10 0.70
N LEU A 44 0.39 3.32 1.68
CA LEU A 44 1.42 4.35 1.61
C LEU A 44 2.73 3.68 1.21
N ILE A 45 3.34 4.15 0.12
CA ILE A 45 4.63 3.63 -0.36
C ILE A 45 5.72 4.67 -0.26
N LEU A 46 6.92 4.25 0.10
CA LEU A 46 8.14 5.03 -0.02
C LEU A 46 8.90 4.58 -1.28
N PRO A 47 8.84 5.34 -2.40
CA PRO A 47 9.55 4.98 -3.62
C PRO A 47 11.06 4.96 -3.43
N ASP A 48 11.72 4.02 -4.10
CA ASP A 48 13.17 4.06 -4.24
C ASP A 48 13.57 5.05 -5.34
N ARG A 49 13.97 6.27 -4.93
CA ARG A 49 14.40 7.34 -5.85
C ARG A 49 15.74 7.07 -6.53
N SER A 50 16.49 6.05 -6.11
CA SER A 50 17.70 5.62 -6.83
C SER A 50 17.40 4.79 -8.08
N GLN A 51 16.17 4.25 -8.16
CA GLN A 51 15.66 3.52 -9.31
C GLN A 51 14.70 4.38 -10.13
N HIS A 52 14.39 3.94 -11.35
CA HIS A 52 13.40 4.62 -12.18
C HIS A 52 12.00 4.45 -11.60
N PHE A 53 11.45 5.53 -11.05
CA PHE A 53 10.09 5.59 -10.52
C PHE A 53 9.31 6.70 -11.22
N SER A 54 8.30 6.34 -12.01
CA SER A 54 7.46 7.28 -12.76
C SER A 54 5.98 7.05 -12.50
N LEU A 55 5.12 7.92 -13.07
CA LEU A 55 3.67 7.72 -13.02
C LEU A 55 3.26 6.39 -13.67
N PHE A 56 3.98 5.93 -14.70
CA PHE A 56 3.72 4.61 -15.31
C PHE A 56 4.04 3.46 -14.35
N THR A 57 5.11 3.58 -13.56
CA THR A 57 5.43 2.61 -12.49
C THR A 57 4.30 2.58 -11.47
N LEU A 58 3.83 3.75 -11.04
CA LEU A 58 2.74 3.87 -10.07
C LEU A 58 1.42 3.28 -10.59
N SER A 59 1.01 3.63 -11.81
CA SER A 59 -0.20 3.08 -12.43
C SER A 59 -0.13 1.58 -12.68
N GLY A 60 1.05 1.06 -13.04
CA GLY A 60 1.27 -0.38 -13.17
C GLY A 60 1.07 -1.11 -11.83
N MET A 61 1.65 -0.58 -10.75
CA MET A 61 1.46 -1.15 -9.41
C MET A 61 0.01 -1.11 -8.95
N TYR A 62 -0.71 -0.03 -9.24
CA TYR A 62 -2.14 0.08 -8.94
C TYR A 62 -2.95 -1.04 -9.63
N GLU A 63 -2.77 -1.24 -10.94
CA GLU A 63 -3.49 -2.27 -11.70
C GLU A 63 -3.12 -3.69 -11.25
N ASP A 64 -1.82 -3.95 -11.01
CA ASP A 64 -1.36 -5.25 -10.52
C ASP A 64 -1.96 -5.59 -9.17
N LEU A 65 -1.94 -4.65 -8.21
CA LEU A 65 -2.49 -4.85 -6.88
C LEU A 65 -4.01 -5.02 -6.91
N LYS A 66 -4.72 -4.23 -7.72
CA LYS A 66 -6.16 -4.40 -7.91
C LYS A 66 -6.51 -5.78 -8.43
N ASN A 67 -5.77 -6.27 -9.41
CA ASN A 67 -5.97 -7.62 -9.96
C ASN A 67 -5.58 -8.72 -8.96
N LEU A 68 -4.51 -8.52 -8.19
CA LEU A 68 -4.03 -9.45 -7.18
C LEU A 68 -5.04 -9.61 -6.03
N LEU A 69 -5.59 -8.49 -5.55
CA LEU A 69 -6.47 -8.45 -4.38
C LEU A 69 -7.96 -8.62 -4.74
N GLY A 70 -8.33 -8.39 -6.01
CA GLY A 70 -9.72 -8.39 -6.46
C GLY A 70 -10.56 -7.26 -5.85
N ARG A 71 -9.90 -6.17 -5.43
CA ARG A 71 -10.49 -4.99 -4.78
C ARG A 71 -9.77 -3.73 -5.22
N ASP A 72 -10.42 -2.58 -5.08
CA ASP A 72 -9.79 -1.29 -5.34
C ASP A 72 -8.70 -0.99 -4.29
N VAL A 73 -7.65 -0.29 -4.72
CA VAL A 73 -6.44 -0.02 -3.94
C VAL A 73 -6.09 1.45 -4.08
N ASP A 74 -6.07 2.23 -2.99
CA ASP A 74 -5.54 3.60 -3.05
C ASP A 74 -4.03 3.59 -2.77
N LEU A 75 -3.24 3.95 -3.78
CA LEU A 75 -1.78 3.90 -3.72
C LEU A 75 -1.20 5.31 -3.62
N ILE A 76 -0.79 5.68 -2.42
CA ILE A 76 -0.25 7.00 -2.11
C ILE A 76 1.27 6.93 -1.94
N THR A 77 2.00 7.86 -2.55
CA THR A 77 3.45 7.98 -2.33
C THR A 77 3.75 8.82 -1.10
N ASP A 78 4.84 8.50 -0.39
CA ASP A 78 5.35 9.33 0.71
C ASP A 78 5.69 10.73 0.18
N GLY A 79 5.06 11.74 0.78
CA GLY A 79 5.04 13.13 0.28
C GLY A 79 3.78 13.52 -0.52
N GLY A 80 2.96 12.57 -0.95
CA GLY A 80 1.67 12.81 -1.62
C GLY A 80 0.49 13.04 -0.66
N LEU A 81 0.63 12.64 0.61
CA LEU A 81 -0.39 12.89 1.64
C LEU A 81 -0.53 14.39 1.93
N MET A 82 -1.78 14.87 1.91
CA MET A 82 -2.10 16.22 2.37
C MET A 82 -1.79 16.35 3.88
N PRO A 83 -1.40 17.55 4.37
CA PRO A 83 -0.97 17.73 5.76
C PRO A 83 -1.96 17.22 6.82
N PHE A 84 -3.26 17.42 6.59
CA PHE A 84 -4.30 16.97 7.53
C PHE A 84 -4.45 15.42 7.56
N ALA A 85 -4.18 14.75 6.45
CA ALA A 85 -4.26 13.29 6.34
C ALA A 85 -2.98 12.61 6.84
N ARG A 86 -1.83 13.29 6.71
CA ARG A 86 -0.52 12.80 7.17
C ARG A 86 -0.54 12.47 8.67
N GLU A 87 -1.07 13.36 9.51
CA GLU A 87 -1.09 13.14 10.96
C GLU A 87 -1.90 11.90 11.35
N SER A 88 -3.05 11.68 10.71
CA SER A 88 -3.84 10.47 10.94
C SER A 88 -3.15 9.22 10.42
N ALA A 89 -2.58 9.28 9.21
CA ALA A 89 -1.87 8.15 8.62
C ALA A 89 -0.64 7.77 9.46
N ASP A 90 0.13 8.74 9.93
CA ASP A 90 1.33 8.48 10.74
C ASP A 90 1.02 7.83 12.09
N ARG A 91 -0.16 8.09 12.68
CA ARG A 91 -0.60 7.44 13.91
C ARG A 91 -0.96 5.97 13.72
N ASP A 92 -1.62 5.65 12.61
CA ASP A 92 -2.31 4.36 12.45
C ASP A 92 -1.68 3.45 11.40
N LYS A 93 -0.65 3.92 10.67
CA LYS A 93 -0.03 3.11 9.61
C LYS A 93 0.74 1.92 10.18
N ILE A 94 0.54 0.76 9.56
CA ILE A 94 1.21 -0.48 9.92
C ILE A 94 2.21 -0.81 8.81
N LEU A 95 3.48 -0.98 9.18
CA LEU A 95 4.52 -1.39 8.23
C LEU A 95 4.28 -2.84 7.81
N ILE A 96 4.11 -3.08 6.52
CA ILE A 96 3.85 -4.43 5.97
C ILE A 96 4.98 -4.94 5.09
N TYR A 97 5.81 -4.04 4.57
CA TYR A 97 6.99 -4.39 3.79
C TYR A 97 8.09 -3.35 3.98
N GLU A 98 9.32 -3.83 4.18
CA GLU A 98 10.54 -3.05 4.14
C GLU A 98 11.58 -3.85 3.36
N ARG A 99 12.19 -3.23 2.36
CA ARG A 99 13.24 -3.85 1.57
C ARG A 99 14.48 -4.01 2.45
N ALA A 100 14.93 -5.24 2.63
CA ALA A 100 16.19 -5.51 3.31
C ALA A 100 17.34 -4.81 2.56
N ALA A 101 18.21 -4.14 3.31
CA ALA A 101 19.38 -3.42 2.79
C ALA A 101 20.45 -4.37 2.25
#